data_AF-A0AA38GR52-F1
#
_entry.id   AF-A0AA38GR52-F1
#
_cell.length_a   1.000
_cell.length_b   1.000
_cell.length_c   1.000
_cell.angle_alpha   90.00
_cell.angle_beta   90.00
_cell.angle_gamma   90.00
#
_symmetry.space_group_name_H-M   'P 1'
#
loop_
_entity.id
_entity.type
_entity.pdbx_description
1 polymer ?
#
loop_
_entity_poly.entity_id
_entity_poly.type
_entity_poly.pdbx_seq_one_letter_code
_entity_poly.pdbx_strand_id
1 'polypeptide(L)'
;MPECFTPNFIDHLHRSFNGPQLAAIQWAAMHTIAGTNGVRSAKRQEPWPFTLVQGPPGIGKTHTVWGMLNVIHLVQYQHYYGALLKKLAPKSYRKSYNNANSIGTGSIDDVLQ
;
A
#
# COMPACT_ATOMS: atom_id res chain seq x y z
N MET A 1 7.38 5.14 -3.09
CA MET A 1 6.44 4.03 -2.76
C MET A 1 5.85 4.29 -1.38
N PRO A 2 4.63 3.78 -1.09
CA PRO A 2 4.04 3.84 0.24
C PRO A 2 4.99 3.38 1.35
N GLU A 3 4.99 4.10 2.47
CA GLU A 3 5.81 3.76 3.64
C GLU A 3 5.38 2.45 4.32
N CYS A 4 4.19 1.93 4.01
CA CYS A 4 3.70 0.66 4.53
C CYS A 4 4.27 -0.58 3.81
N PHE A 5 5.10 -0.41 2.78
CA PHE A 5 5.67 -1.54 2.04
C PHE A 5 7.00 -1.99 2.66
N THR A 6 7.15 -3.30 2.88
CA THR A 6 8.42 -3.87 3.30
C THR A 6 9.42 -3.86 2.15
N PRO A 7 10.73 -3.80 2.43
CA PRO A 7 11.76 -3.87 1.39
C PRO A 7 11.63 -5.09 0.47
N ASN A 8 11.27 -6.26 1.01
CA ASN A 8 11.09 -7.48 0.23
C ASN A 8 9.88 -7.39 -0.71
N PHE A 9 8.78 -6.77 -0.25
CA PHE A 9 7.62 -6.54 -1.12
C PHE A 9 7.95 -5.55 -2.24
N ILE A 10 8.74 -4.52 -1.95
CA ILE A 10 9.23 -3.57 -2.95
C ILE A 10 10.11 -4.29 -3.98
N ASP A 11 11.02 -5.15 -3.55
CA ASP A 11 11.88 -5.93 -4.45
C ASP A 11 11.06 -6.91 -5.31
N HIS A 12 10.08 -7.61 -4.73
CA HIS A 12 9.13 -8.44 -5.48
C HIS A 12 8.43 -7.65 -6.58
N LEU A 13 7.90 -6.46 -6.26
CA LEU A 13 7.23 -5.62 -7.25
C LEU A 13 8.17 -5.18 -8.39
N HIS A 14 9.43 -4.84 -8.09
CA HIS A 14 10.41 -4.47 -9.12
C HIS A 14 10.81 -5.65 -10.01
N ARG A 15 10.84 -6.87 -9.48
CA ARG A 15 11.15 -8.08 -10.27
C ARG A 15 9.96 -8.54 -11.12
N SER A 16 8.74 -8.36 -10.63
CA SER A 16 7.52 -8.87 -11.26
C SER A 16 6.89 -7.92 -12.28
N PHE A 17 7.13 -6.61 -12.17
CA PHE A 17 6.49 -5.61 -13.02
C PHE A 17 7.52 -4.71 -13.71
N ASN A 18 7.28 -4.37 -14.97
CA ASN A 18 8.06 -3.36 -15.66
C ASN A 18 7.69 -1.94 -15.17
N GLY A 19 8.47 -0.93 -15.56
CA GLY A 19 8.30 0.46 -15.09
C GLY A 19 6.87 1.00 -15.22
N PRO A 20 6.25 1.00 -16.41
CA PRO A 20 4.87 1.48 -16.58
C PRO A 20 3.83 0.73 -15.73
N GLN A 21 3.94 -0.60 -15.63
CA GLN A 21 3.04 -1.40 -14.80
C GLN A 21 3.22 -1.09 -13.32
N LEU A 22 4.47 -0.96 -12.87
CA LEU A 22 4.81 -0.59 -11.50
C LEU A 22 4.28 0.80 -11.14
N ALA A 23 4.36 1.77 -12.05
CA ALA A 23 3.79 3.10 -11.85
C ALA A 23 2.26 3.03 -11.65
N ALA A 24 1.54 2.25 -12.46
CA ALA A 24 0.10 2.04 -12.29
C ALA A 24 -0.25 1.42 -10.93
N ILE A 25 0.55 0.46 -10.47
CA ILE A 25 0.40 -0.18 -9.16
C ILE A 25 0.67 0.81 -8.02
N GLN A 26 1.70 1.66 -8.15
CA GLN A 26 2.01 2.69 -7.17
C GLN A 26 0.88 3.74 -7.07
N TRP A 27 0.28 4.11 -8.20
CA TRP A 27 -0.91 4.96 -8.21
C TRP A 27 -2.07 4.34 -7.44
N ALA A 28 -2.37 3.05 -7.67
CA ALA A 28 -3.41 2.34 -6.93
C ALA A 28 -3.17 2.38 -5.40
N ALA A 29 -1.91 2.23 -4.97
CA ALA A 29 -1.54 2.33 -3.58
C ALA A 29 -1.79 3.74 -3.00
N MET A 30 -1.35 4.78 -3.71
CA MET A 30 -1.53 6.18 -3.28
C MET A 30 -3.01 6.55 -3.16
N HIS A 31 -3.83 6.17 -4.14
CA HIS A 31 -5.28 6.35 -4.10
C HIS A 31 -5.91 5.70 -2.86
N THR A 32 -5.47 4.49 -2.53
CA THR A 32 -6.01 3.74 -1.39
C THR A 32 -5.65 4.44 -0.07
N ILE A 33 -4.38 4.85 0.10
CA ILE A 33 -3.91 5.52 1.32
C ILE A 33 -4.60 6.88 1.54
N ALA A 34 -4.73 7.66 0.46
CA ALA A 34 -5.42 8.94 0.51
C ALA A 34 -6.89 8.79 0.92
N GLY A 35 -7.56 7.72 0.45
CA GLY A 35 -8.94 7.40 0.81
C GLY A 35 -9.11 6.94 2.26
N THR A 36 -8.14 6.22 2.84
CA THR A 36 -8.25 5.65 4.19
C THR A 36 -7.99 6.65 5.32
N ASN A 37 -7.13 7.65 5.10
CA ASN A 37 -6.72 8.60 6.16
C ASN A 37 -7.79 9.63 6.56
N GLY A 38 -8.99 9.52 6.00
CA GLY A 38 -10.13 10.35 6.36
C GLY A 38 -10.02 11.78 5.84
N VAL A 39 -11.19 12.32 5.53
CA VAL A 39 -11.52 13.67 5.03
C VAL A 39 -10.95 14.84 5.87
N ARG A 40 -10.10 14.61 6.89
CA ARG A 40 -9.69 15.62 7.88
C ARG A 40 -8.44 16.44 7.56
N SER A 41 -7.72 16.18 6.46
CA SER A 41 -6.57 17.00 6.04
C SER A 41 -6.60 17.45 4.57
N ALA A 42 -7.76 17.37 3.91
CA ALA A 42 -7.91 17.89 2.55
C ALA A 42 -8.29 19.38 2.55
N LYS A 43 -7.45 20.26 3.10
CA LYS A 43 -7.39 21.63 2.58
C LYS A 43 -6.53 21.56 1.30
N ARG A 44 -7.16 21.75 0.14
CA ARG A 44 -6.57 22.01 -1.21
C ARG A 44 -6.13 20.87 -2.13
N GLN A 45 -6.52 19.61 -1.95
CA GLN A 45 -6.41 18.64 -3.05
C GLN A 45 -7.80 18.15 -3.44
N GLU A 46 -8.31 18.73 -4.54
CA GLU A 46 -9.41 18.22 -5.34
C GLU A 46 -9.22 16.72 -5.66
N PRO A 47 -10.33 15.98 -5.89
CA PRO A 47 -10.31 14.54 -5.90
C PRO A 47 -9.42 14.03 -7.04
N TRP A 48 -8.81 12.87 -6.86
CA TRP A 48 -8.37 12.05 -7.98
C TRP A 48 -9.53 11.11 -8.31
N PRO A 49 -10.55 11.52 -9.10
CA PRO A 49 -11.81 10.79 -9.20
C PRO A 49 -11.65 9.41 -9.85
N PHE A 50 -10.63 9.22 -10.70
CA PHE A 50 -10.26 7.95 -11.30
C PHE A 50 -8.88 8.06 -11.94
N THR A 51 -8.20 6.92 -12.10
CA THR A 51 -6.95 6.82 -12.86
C THR A 51 -7.15 5.84 -14.00
N LEU A 52 -6.79 6.26 -15.21
CA LEU A 52 -6.90 5.42 -16.41
C LEU A 52 -5.57 4.75 -16.70
N VAL A 53 -5.55 3.42 -16.70
CA VAL A 53 -4.39 2.62 -17.08
C VAL A 53 -4.63 2.04 -18.46
N GLN A 54 -3.94 2.56 -19.48
CA GLN A 54 -4.06 2.10 -20.86
C GLN A 54 -2.83 1.30 -21.31
N GLY A 55 -3.07 0.33 -22.19
CA GLY A 55 -2.03 -0.57 -22.66
C GLY A 55 -2.35 -1.20 -24.02
N PRO A 56 -1.40 -1.24 -24.97
CA PRO A 56 -1.53 -1.99 -26.22
C PRO A 56 -1.92 -3.48 -26.00
N PRO A 57 -2.39 -4.20 -27.03
CA PRO A 57 -2.57 -5.65 -26.93
C PRO A 57 -1.24 -6.33 -26.57
N GLY A 58 -1.29 -7.36 -25.70
CA GLY A 58 -0.11 -8.13 -25.31
C GLY A 58 0.78 -7.57 -24.18
N ILE A 59 0.58 -6.33 -23.71
CA ILE A 59 1.47 -5.73 -22.69
C ILE A 59 1.15 -6.10 -21.22
N GLY A 60 0.42 -7.19 -21.00
CA GLY A 60 0.13 -7.67 -19.65
C GLY A 60 -0.84 -6.80 -18.83
N LYS A 61 -1.82 -6.14 -19.46
CA LYS A 61 -2.85 -5.34 -18.75
C LYS A 61 -3.49 -6.11 -17.59
N THR A 62 -3.91 -7.34 -17.84
CA THR A 62 -4.49 -8.21 -16.80
C THR A 62 -3.51 -8.43 -15.66
N HIS A 63 -2.24 -8.73 -15.97
CA HIS A 63 -1.18 -8.88 -14.98
C HIS A 63 -0.99 -7.60 -14.14
N THR A 64 -1.06 -6.42 -14.77
CA THR A 64 -1.02 -5.13 -14.07
C THR A 64 -2.20 -4.95 -13.12
N VAL A 65 -3.41 -5.30 -13.55
CA VAL A 65 -4.61 -5.24 -12.70
C VAL A 65 -4.49 -6.18 -11.49
N TRP A 66 -3.94 -7.38 -11.66
CA TRP A 66 -3.61 -8.27 -10.54
C TRP A 66 -2.66 -7.61 -9.54
N GLY A 67 -1.59 -6.97 -10.02
CA GLY A 67 -0.67 -6.21 -9.17
C GLY A 67 -1.36 -5.08 -8.42
N MET A 68 -2.23 -4.33 -9.10
CA MET A 68 -3.00 -3.23 -8.49
C MET A 68 -3.92 -3.76 -7.38
N LEU A 69 -4.66 -4.85 -7.63
CA LEU A 69 -5.56 -5.46 -6.65
C LEU A 69 -4.81 -5.98 -5.43
N ASN A 70 -3.68 -6.66 -5.63
CA ASN A 70 -2.85 -7.16 -4.52
C ASN A 70 -2.35 -6.00 -3.64
N VAL A 71 -1.93 -4.90 -4.25
CA VAL A 71 -1.47 -3.72 -3.54
C VAL A 71 -2.61 -3.00 -2.80
N ILE A 72 -3.76 -2.80 -3.44
CA ILE A 72 -4.95 -2.22 -2.78
C ILE A 72 -5.32 -3.06 -1.56
N HIS A 73 -5.39 -4.38 -1.73
CA HIS A 73 -5.72 -5.31 -0.66
C HIS A 73 -4.72 -5.22 0.50
N LEU A 74 -3.42 -5.24 0.21
CA LEU A 74 -2.38 -5.13 1.24
C LEU A 74 -2.47 -3.81 2.01
N VAL A 75 -2.63 -2.69 1.32
CA VAL A 75 -2.77 -1.37 1.96
C VAL A 75 -3.98 -1.34 2.87
N GLN A 76 -5.14 -1.82 2.40
CA GLN A 76 -6.36 -1.85 3.20
C GLN A 76 -6.23 -2.78 4.41
N TYR A 77 -5.61 -3.96 4.23
CA TYR A 77 -5.36 -4.89 5.31
C TYR A 77 -4.48 -4.28 6.40
N GLN A 78 -3.37 -3.62 6.02
CA GLN A 78 -2.49 -2.95 6.99
C GLN A 78 -3.21 -1.84 7.75
N HIS A 79 -4.02 -1.04 7.06
CA HIS A 79 -4.82 -0.01 7.69
C HIS A 79 -5.84 -0.60 8.68
N TYR A 80 -6.58 -1.64 8.28
CA TYR A 80 -7.53 -2.34 9.13
C TYR A 80 -6.86 -2.95 10.36
N TYR A 81 -5.77 -3.71 10.17
CA TYR A 81 -5.04 -4.37 11.24
C TYR A 81 -4.47 -3.36 12.24
N GLY A 82 -3.90 -2.26 11.75
CA GLY A 82 -3.45 -1.15 12.60
C GLY A 82 -4.59 -0.52 13.42
N ALA A 83 -5.77 -0.30 12.82
CA ALA A 83 -6.94 0.19 13.54
C ALA A 83 -7.46 -0.81 14.58
N LEU A 84 -7.43 -2.11 14.27
CA LEU A 84 -7.82 -3.18 15.17
C LEU A 84 -6.90 -3.26 16.39
N LEU A 85 -5.58 -3.22 16.18
CA LEU A 85 -4.60 -3.21 17.26
C LEU A 85 -4.73 -1.97 18.16
N LYS A 86 -4.97 -0.79 17.59
CA LYS A 86 -5.26 0.43 18.36
C LYS A 86 -6.47 0.25 19.27
N LYS A 87 -7.51 -0.44 18.79
CA LYS A 87 -8.76 -0.68 19.54
C LYS A 87 -8.61 -1.75 20.61
N LEU A 88 -7.93 -2.86 20.31
CA LEU A 88 -7.86 -4.03 21.18
C LEU A 88 -6.70 -3.99 22.18
N ALA A 89 -5.56 -3.39 21.82
CA ALA A 89 -4.34 -3.37 22.63
C ALA A 89 -3.62 -2.02 22.58
N PRO A 90 -4.25 -0.91 23.03
CA PRO A 90 -3.72 0.44 22.87
C PRO A 90 -2.35 0.66 23.54
N LYS A 91 -2.08 -0.01 24.68
CA LYS A 91 -0.80 0.08 25.39
C LYS A 91 0.36 -0.56 24.61
N SER A 92 0.13 -1.73 24.02
CA SER A 92 1.11 -2.45 23.21
C SER A 92 1.39 -1.75 21.89
N TYR A 93 0.34 -1.21 21.25
CA TYR A 93 0.45 -0.43 20.01
C TYR A 93 1.33 0.81 20.19
N ARG A 94 1.12 1.59 21.27
CA ARG A 94 1.93 2.79 21.54
C ARG A 94 3.42 2.48 21.79
N LYS A 95 3.72 1.34 22.40
CA LYS A 95 5.11 0.88 22.60
C LYS A 95 5.77 0.49 21.27
N SER A 96 5.04 -0.19 20.39
CA SER A 96 5.53 -0.56 19.05
C SER A 96 5.71 0.66 18.14
N TYR A 97 4.78 1.61 18.11
CA TYR A 97 4.90 2.83 17.31
C TYR A 97 6.11 3.69 17.71
N ASN A 98 6.36 3.84 19.02
CA ASN A 98 7.51 4.56 19.54
C ASN A 98 8.85 3.87 19.20
N ASN A 99 8.85 2.54 19.03
CA ASN A 99 10.01 1.75 18.60
C ASN A 99 10.13 1.66 17.07
N ALA A 100 9.02 1.83 16.34
CA ALA A 100 8.98 1.85 14.88
C ALA A 100 9.61 3.11 14.28
N ASN A 101 9.70 4.20 15.05
CA ASN A 101 10.57 5.33 14.72
C ASN A 101 12.07 4.94 14.71
N SER A 102 12.46 3.73 15.18
CA SER A 102 13.83 3.24 15.11
C SER A 102 14.05 1.97 14.29
N ILE A 103 13.05 1.14 13.97
CA ILE A 103 13.09 0.06 12.95
C ILE A 103 11.68 -0.49 12.74
N GLY A 104 11.25 -0.59 11.47
CA GLY A 104 9.97 -1.17 11.05
C GLY A 104 9.74 -2.55 11.66
N THR A 105 8.74 -2.66 12.53
CA THR A 105 8.43 -3.90 13.25
C THR A 105 6.97 -4.28 13.04
N GLY A 106 6.80 -5.44 12.40
CA GLY A 106 5.55 -6.00 11.89
C GLY A 106 5.73 -6.46 10.44
N SER A 107 6.86 -7.14 10.14
CA SER A 107 7.25 -7.41 8.76
C SER A 107 6.46 -8.59 8.19
N ILE A 108 5.91 -8.38 6.99
CA ILE A 108 5.22 -9.36 6.15
C ILE A 108 6.13 -10.52 5.71
N ASP A 109 7.44 -10.38 5.97
CA ASP A 109 8.50 -11.29 5.53
C ASP A 109 8.33 -12.71 6.08
N ASP A 110 7.64 -12.87 7.22
CA ASP A 110 7.32 -14.20 7.76
C ASP A 110 6.23 -14.95 6.94
N VAL A 111 5.48 -14.25 6.09
CA VAL A 111 4.37 -14.83 5.30
C VAL A 111 4.78 -15.07 3.83
N LEU A 112 5.85 -14.43 3.35
CA LEU A 112 6.30 -14.50 1.95
C LEU A 112 7.51 -15.44 1.73
N GLN A 113 7.63 -16.52 2.52
CA GLN A 113 8.60 -17.61 2.25
C GLN A 113 8.20 -18.45 1.04
#